data_AF-A0A3D4BQ07-F1
#
_entry.id   AF-A0A3D4BQ07-F1
#
_cell.length_a   1.000
_cell.length_b   1.000
_cell.length_c   1.000
_cell.angle_alpha   90.00
_cell.angle_beta   90.00
_cell.angle_gamma   90.00
#
_symmetry.space_group_name_H-M   'P 1'
#
loop_
_entity.id
_entity.type
_entity.pdbx_description
1 polymer ?
#
loop_
_entity_poly.entity_id
_entity_poly.type
_entity_poly.pdbx_seq_one_letter_code
_entity_poly.pdbx_strand_id
1 'polypeptide(L)'
;KDIKENGVRNSLLLAPMPTASTSQILGNNECFEPYTSNIYTRRVLSGEFIVVNKHLLVDLVELGLWNEDLKNEIIRANGSIQHIDIIPENIKEMYKTVWEMSMKDIIDMSADRGMFIDQSQSLNLFVENANVGKLTSMHFYAWEKGLKTGMYYLRTKAASDAIKFTVQKQSKAQVEPVTESKQTEKIQEKESKDLQKAAAMGEVRVAEMAKAVQTYSAEETIACSIDNPDDCEACGS
;
A
#
# COMPACT_ATOMS: atom_id res chain seq x y z
N LYS A 1 17.28 -32.80 30.01
CA LYS A 1 17.11 -33.90 30.99
C LYS A 1 15.67 -34.38 30.98
N ASP A 2 14.72 -33.47 31.12
CA ASP A 2 13.28 -33.73 31.16
C ASP A 2 12.71 -34.43 29.92
N ILE A 3 13.14 -34.05 28.70
CA ILE A 3 12.69 -34.72 27.46
C ILE A 3 13.06 -36.22 27.47
N LYS A 4 14.19 -36.59 28.06
CA LYS A 4 14.63 -38.00 28.12
C LYS A 4 13.84 -38.79 29.16
N GLU A 5 13.41 -38.15 30.24
CA GLU A 5 12.67 -38.77 31.35
C GLU A 5 11.17 -38.88 31.04
N ASN A 6 10.58 -37.83 30.47
CA ASN A 6 9.14 -37.69 30.29
C ASN A 6 8.68 -37.79 28.82
N GLY A 7 9.60 -37.71 27.87
CA GLY A 7 9.28 -37.59 26.45
C GLY A 7 8.70 -36.23 26.06
N VAL A 8 8.16 -36.15 24.84
CA VAL A 8 7.37 -35.02 24.33
C VAL A 8 6.05 -35.54 23.76
N ARG A 9 4.99 -34.73 23.87
CA ARG A 9 3.66 -35.11 23.35
C ARG A 9 3.54 -34.98 21.84
N ASN A 10 4.23 -33.99 21.27
CA ASN A 10 4.15 -33.63 19.85
C ASN A 10 5.47 -33.98 19.16
N SER A 11 5.40 -34.51 17.94
CA SER A 11 6.58 -34.81 17.13
C SER A 11 7.20 -33.55 16.50
N LEU A 12 6.38 -32.53 16.23
CA LEU A 12 6.75 -31.25 15.61
C LEU A 12 5.92 -30.13 16.27
N LEU A 13 6.46 -28.92 16.34
CA LEU A 13 5.93 -27.79 17.10
C LEU A 13 5.96 -26.47 16.34
N LEU A 14 7.02 -26.18 15.57
CA LEU A 14 7.28 -24.85 15.04
C LEU A 14 7.24 -24.83 13.51
N ALA A 15 6.30 -24.07 12.96
CA ALA A 15 6.16 -23.82 11.53
C ALA A 15 5.63 -22.40 11.28
N PRO A 16 6.51 -21.39 11.21
CA PRO A 16 6.10 -20.02 10.90
C PRO A 16 5.36 -19.92 9.57
N MET A 17 4.05 -19.69 9.65
CA MET A 17 3.13 -19.61 8.52
C MET A 17 2.85 -18.16 8.10
N PRO A 18 2.29 -17.92 6.90
CA PRO A 18 1.79 -16.60 6.53
C PRO A 18 0.67 -16.18 7.49
N THR A 19 0.73 -14.95 8.00
CA THR A 19 -0.23 -14.46 8.99
C THR A 19 -1.14 -13.35 8.44
N ALA A 20 -1.19 -13.15 7.12
CA ALA A 20 -1.88 -12.03 6.46
C ALA A 20 -3.16 -11.54 7.16
N SER A 21 -4.15 -12.41 7.38
CA SER A 21 -5.42 -12.03 8.01
C SER A 21 -5.30 -11.76 9.51
N THR A 22 -4.57 -12.60 10.25
CA THR A 22 -4.48 -12.48 11.71
C THR A 22 -3.56 -11.33 12.13
N SER A 23 -2.46 -11.09 11.43
CA SER A 23 -1.61 -9.91 11.64
C SER A 23 -2.36 -8.64 11.29
N GLN A 24 -3.20 -8.64 10.25
CA GLN A 24 -4.06 -7.51 9.95
C GLN A 24 -5.09 -7.22 11.05
N ILE A 25 -5.73 -8.27 11.60
CA ILE A 25 -6.67 -8.11 12.74
C ILE A 25 -5.94 -7.52 13.95
N LEU A 26 -4.72 -7.97 14.23
CA LEU A 26 -3.92 -7.50 15.37
C LEU A 26 -3.15 -6.20 15.08
N GLY A 27 -3.19 -5.68 13.86
CA GLY A 27 -2.44 -4.49 13.45
C GLY A 27 -0.92 -4.66 13.47
N ASN A 28 -0.43 -5.89 13.21
CA ASN A 28 0.98 -6.24 13.11
C ASN A 28 1.42 -6.42 11.65
N ASN A 29 2.74 -6.40 11.41
CA ASN A 29 3.27 -6.81 10.11
C ASN A 29 3.10 -8.32 9.90
N GLU A 30 3.16 -8.77 8.64
CA GLU A 30 3.03 -10.18 8.32
C GLU A 30 4.26 -10.98 8.79
N CYS A 31 4.00 -11.96 9.67
CA CYS A 31 4.95 -12.96 10.13
C CYS A 31 6.34 -12.38 10.46
N PHE A 32 7.39 -12.93 9.84
CA PHE A 32 8.78 -12.51 9.99
C PHE A 32 9.27 -11.65 8.81
N GLU A 33 8.34 -11.09 8.02
CA GLU A 33 8.70 -10.30 6.86
C GLU A 33 9.10 -8.87 7.26
N PRO A 34 10.00 -8.23 6.50
CA PRO A 34 10.18 -6.78 6.58
C PRO A 34 8.92 -6.05 6.10
N TYR A 35 8.81 -4.76 6.43
CA TYR A 35 7.74 -3.93 5.89
C TYR A 35 7.89 -3.81 4.37
N THR A 36 6.85 -4.19 3.63
CA THR A 36 6.84 -4.07 2.16
C THR A 36 6.78 -2.63 1.69
N SER A 37 6.15 -1.76 2.49
CA SER A 37 6.04 -0.32 2.27
C SER A 37 5.74 0.37 3.60
N ASN A 38 6.25 1.58 3.81
CA ASN A 38 5.82 2.41 4.95
C ASN A 38 4.47 3.11 4.73
N ILE A 39 3.89 2.98 3.53
CA ILE A 39 2.55 3.50 3.22
C ILE A 39 1.80 2.56 2.29
N TYR A 40 0.59 2.16 2.67
CA TYR A 40 -0.22 1.22 1.90
C TYR A 40 -1.66 1.68 1.80
N THR A 41 -2.27 1.42 0.65
CA THR A 41 -3.68 1.73 0.41
C THR A 41 -4.54 0.56 0.88
N ARG A 42 -5.40 0.82 1.87
CA ARG A 42 -6.40 -0.13 2.34
C ARG A 42 -7.74 0.19 1.69
N ARG A 43 -8.27 -0.76 0.91
CA ARG A 43 -9.62 -0.70 0.35
C ARG A 43 -10.63 -1.20 1.37
N VAL A 44 -11.66 -0.41 1.64
CA VAL A 44 -12.85 -0.79 2.41
C VAL A 44 -14.10 -0.43 1.61
N LEU A 45 -15.28 -0.89 2.04
CA LEU A 45 -16.55 -0.60 1.36
C LEU A 45 -16.79 0.91 1.18
N SER A 46 -16.31 1.73 2.12
CA SER A 46 -16.45 3.18 2.12
C SER A 46 -15.39 3.92 1.28
N GLY A 47 -14.47 3.22 0.61
CA GLY A 47 -13.44 3.82 -0.24
C GLY A 47 -12.02 3.31 -0.01
N GLU A 48 -11.04 4.02 -0.58
CA GLU A 48 -9.62 3.74 -0.40
C GLU A 48 -9.02 4.67 0.65
N PHE A 49 -8.39 4.09 1.67
CA PHE A 49 -7.72 4.83 2.74
C PHE A 49 -6.22 4.59 2.70
N ILE A 50 -5.45 5.65 2.80
CA ILE A 50 -4.01 5.58 2.90
C ILE A 50 -3.65 5.32 4.36
N VAL A 51 -2.97 4.20 4.62
CA VAL A 51 -2.50 3.81 5.94
C VAL A 51 -0.98 3.92 5.97
N VAL A 52 -0.45 4.65 6.94
CA VAL A 52 0.98 4.82 7.17
C VAL A 52 1.44 3.79 8.20
N ASN A 53 2.69 3.33 8.10
CA ASN A 53 3.33 2.55 9.15
C ASN A 53 3.22 3.30 10.48
N LYS A 54 2.50 2.71 11.44
CA LYS A 54 2.21 3.32 12.74
C LYS A 54 3.47 3.72 13.50
N HIS A 55 4.55 2.95 13.34
CA HIS A 55 5.82 3.20 14.03
C HIS A 55 6.51 4.43 13.43
N LEU A 56 6.67 4.47 12.11
CA LEU A 56 7.25 5.62 11.40
C LEU A 56 6.46 6.91 11.69
N LEU A 57 5.12 6.82 11.70
CA LEU A 57 4.28 7.98 11.98
C LEU A 57 4.57 8.58 13.36
N VAL A 58 4.66 7.74 14.39
CA VAL A 58 4.97 8.18 15.77
C VAL A 58 6.33 8.88 15.80
N ASP A 59 7.36 8.26 15.22
CA ASP A 59 8.71 8.83 15.22
C ASP A 59 8.77 10.17 14.46
N LEU A 60 8.09 10.29 13.32
CA LEU A 60 8.05 11.53 12.55
C LEU A 60 7.27 12.65 13.25
N VAL A 61 6.23 12.30 14.03
CA VAL A 61 5.48 13.25 14.85
C VAL A 61 6.33 13.72 16.03
N GLU A 62 7.05 12.82 16.71
CA GLU A 62 7.95 13.15 17.81
C GLU A 62 9.10 14.06 17.36
N LEU A 63 9.60 13.87 16.14
CA LEU A 63 10.60 14.73 15.51
C LEU A 63 10.03 16.06 14.97
N GLY A 64 8.71 16.27 15.02
CA GLY A 64 8.06 17.47 14.47
C GLY A 64 8.15 17.57 12.94
N LEU A 65 8.42 16.47 12.24
CA LEU A 65 8.58 16.42 10.78
C LEU A 65 7.27 16.11 10.05
N TRP A 66 6.31 15.49 10.74
CA TRP A 66 5.07 15.03 10.12
C TRP A 66 4.17 16.19 9.65
N ASN A 67 3.98 16.28 8.33
CA ASN A 67 3.07 17.22 7.68
C ASN A 67 2.53 16.61 6.37
N GLU A 68 1.52 17.26 5.76
CA GLU A 68 0.90 16.76 4.52
C GLU A 68 1.89 16.72 3.33
N ASP A 69 2.87 17.63 3.27
CA ASP A 69 3.86 17.62 2.19
C ASP A 69 4.77 16.39 2.27
N LEU A 70 5.26 16.07 3.48
CA LEU A 70 6.08 14.89 3.74
C LEU A 70 5.29 13.61 3.46
N LYS A 71 4.04 13.53 3.92
CA LYS A 71 3.15 12.41 3.60
C LYS A 71 2.98 12.22 2.10
N ASN A 72 2.75 13.30 1.35
CA ASN A 72 2.64 13.26 -0.11
C ASN A 72 3.97 12.87 -0.80
N GLU A 73 5.10 13.26 -0.22
CA GLU A 73 6.42 12.82 -0.68
C GLU A 73 6.61 11.31 -0.47
N ILE A 74 6.26 10.77 0.70
CA ILE A 74 6.29 9.33 0.98
C ILE A 74 5.33 8.56 0.05
N ILE A 75 4.16 9.12 -0.27
CA ILE A 75 3.25 8.53 -1.28
C ILE A 75 3.92 8.47 -2.65
N ARG A 76 4.54 9.57 -3.10
CA ARG A 76 5.27 9.62 -4.39
C ARG A 76 6.39 8.60 -4.41
N ALA A 77 7.09 8.44 -3.30
CA ALA A 77 8.16 7.48 -3.05
C ALA A 77 7.76 5.99 -3.01
N ASN A 78 6.47 5.65 -3.14
CA ASN A 78 5.97 4.28 -2.88
C ASN A 78 6.25 3.80 -1.45
N GLY A 79 6.25 4.69 -0.46
CA GLY A 79 6.52 4.33 0.93
C GLY A 79 7.98 4.17 1.30
N SER A 80 8.91 4.41 0.37
CA SER A 80 10.32 4.63 0.71
C SER A 80 10.50 5.99 1.38
N ILE A 81 11.43 6.08 2.32
CA ILE A 81 11.85 7.34 2.94
C ILE A 81 13.33 7.67 2.68
N GLN A 82 14.04 6.83 1.93
CA GLN A 82 15.50 6.90 1.81
C GLN A 82 15.97 8.20 1.12
N HIS A 83 15.21 8.69 0.14
CA HIS A 83 15.55 9.88 -0.65
C HIS A 83 15.03 11.19 -0.06
N ILE A 84 14.36 11.16 1.10
CA ILE A 84 13.78 12.35 1.70
C ILE A 84 14.82 12.97 2.64
N ASP A 85 15.44 14.07 2.23
CA ASP A 85 16.61 14.66 2.91
C ASP A 85 16.32 15.16 4.33
N ILE A 86 15.09 15.57 4.61
CA ILE A 86 14.70 16.08 5.93
C ILE A 86 14.66 14.98 7.01
N ILE A 87 14.56 13.70 6.61
CA ILE A 87 14.49 12.58 7.55
C ILE A 87 15.92 12.18 7.98
N PRO A 88 16.20 12.08 9.29
CA PRO A 88 17.50 11.63 9.79
C PRO A 88 17.89 10.22 9.34
N GLU A 89 19.19 9.99 9.18
CA GLU A 89 19.72 8.71 8.66
C GLU A 89 19.39 7.51 9.55
N ASN A 90 19.36 7.69 10.87
CA ASN A 90 18.99 6.62 11.80
C ASN A 90 17.53 6.15 11.61
N ILE A 91 16.63 7.06 11.22
CA ILE A 91 15.23 6.74 10.90
C ILE A 91 15.17 6.06 9.54
N LYS A 92 15.91 6.56 8.55
CA LYS A 92 16.02 5.92 7.22
C LYS A 92 16.49 4.47 7.31
N GLU A 93 17.52 4.21 8.11
CA GLU A 93 18.06 2.86 8.32
C GLU A 93 17.01 1.92 8.96
N MET A 94 16.26 2.42 9.95
CA MET A 94 15.25 1.63 10.67
C MET A 94 14.03 1.28 9.81
N TYR A 95 13.62 2.19 8.92
CA TYR A 95 12.41 2.05 8.11
C TYR A 95 12.71 1.71 6.65
N LYS A 96 13.81 1.00 6.39
CA LYS A 96 14.04 0.34 5.10
C LYS A 96 12.86 -0.57 4.77
N THR A 97 12.36 -0.43 3.57
CA THR A 97 11.38 -1.37 3.00
C THR A 97 12.09 -2.63 2.53
N VAL A 98 11.34 -3.71 2.33
CA VAL A 98 11.89 -4.98 1.84
C VAL A 98 12.66 -4.85 0.51
N TRP A 99 12.31 -3.86 -0.31
CA TRP A 99 12.96 -3.58 -1.60
C TRP A 99 14.35 -2.94 -1.45
N GLU A 100 14.62 -2.37 -0.29
CA GLU A 100 15.87 -1.67 0.05
C GLU A 100 16.81 -2.57 0.88
N MET A 101 16.39 -3.80 1.16
CA MET A 101 17.13 -4.79 1.93
C MET A 101 17.81 -5.83 1.04
N SER A 102 18.95 -6.33 1.50
CA SER A 102 19.66 -7.44 0.86
C SER A 102 18.88 -8.74 1.04
N MET A 103 18.44 -9.36 -0.06
CA MET A 103 17.81 -10.69 0.01
C MET A 103 18.74 -11.78 0.53
N LYS A 104 20.06 -11.57 0.42
CA LYS A 104 21.06 -12.47 1.02
C LYS A 104 20.92 -12.45 2.55
N ASP A 105 20.76 -11.27 3.14
CA ASP A 105 20.64 -11.08 4.59
C ASP A 105 19.33 -11.69 5.09
N ILE A 106 18.24 -11.57 4.31
CA ILE A 106 16.96 -12.22 4.60
C ILE A 106 17.11 -13.75 4.60
N ILE A 107 17.86 -14.32 3.65
CA ILE A 107 18.17 -15.75 3.61
C ILE A 107 19.03 -16.17 4.80
N ASP A 108 20.05 -15.38 5.16
CA ASP A 108 20.91 -15.64 6.32
C ASP A 108 20.11 -15.64 7.62
N MET A 109 19.28 -14.63 7.87
CA MET A 109 18.39 -14.57 9.04
C MET A 109 17.37 -15.72 9.06
N SER A 110 16.94 -16.19 7.88
CA SER A 110 16.05 -17.33 7.76
C SER A 110 16.76 -18.64 8.10
N ALA A 111 18.03 -18.78 7.72
CA ALA A 111 18.85 -19.94 8.07
C ALA A 111 19.15 -19.96 9.57
N ASP A 112 19.49 -18.80 10.15
CA ASP A 112 19.79 -18.64 11.57
C ASP A 112 18.60 -19.07 12.44
N ARG A 113 17.39 -18.60 12.14
CA ARG A 113 16.19 -19.04 12.87
C ARG A 113 15.78 -20.47 12.53
N GLY A 114 16.11 -20.94 11.32
CA GLY A 114 15.82 -22.28 10.83
C GLY A 114 16.41 -23.39 11.71
N MET A 115 17.53 -23.11 12.41
CA MET A 115 18.13 -24.01 13.39
C MET A 115 17.19 -24.37 14.55
N PHE A 116 16.22 -23.51 14.85
CA PHE A 116 15.26 -23.67 15.94
C PHE A 116 13.86 -24.05 15.43
N ILE A 117 13.69 -24.32 14.13
CA ILE A 117 12.42 -24.67 13.50
C ILE A 117 12.43 -26.14 13.07
N ASP A 118 11.59 -26.95 13.70
CA ASP A 118 11.51 -28.38 13.43
C ASP A 118 10.83 -28.71 12.09
N GLN A 119 9.89 -27.87 11.63
CA GLN A 119 9.29 -27.94 10.29
C GLN A 119 10.01 -27.01 9.32
N SER A 120 9.33 -26.02 8.75
CA SER A 120 9.90 -25.03 7.83
C SER A 120 9.22 -23.67 8.05
N GLN A 121 9.47 -22.71 7.16
CA GLN A 121 8.93 -21.36 7.21
C GLN A 121 8.51 -20.88 5.82
N SER A 122 7.42 -20.11 5.74
CA SER A 122 6.92 -19.54 4.47
C SER A 122 7.72 -18.31 4.04
N LEU A 123 8.92 -18.51 3.48
CA LEU A 123 9.85 -17.43 3.13
C LEU A 123 9.53 -16.80 1.77
N ASN A 124 8.97 -15.58 1.76
CA ASN A 124 8.87 -14.78 0.54
C ASN A 124 10.19 -14.07 0.22
N LEU A 125 10.52 -13.97 -1.07
CA LEU A 125 11.69 -13.25 -1.56
C LEU A 125 11.27 -12.14 -2.53
N PHE A 126 11.97 -11.02 -2.46
CA PHE A 126 11.59 -9.77 -3.13
C PHE A 126 12.72 -9.34 -4.08
N VAL A 127 12.42 -9.21 -5.36
CA VAL A 127 13.43 -8.92 -6.38
C VAL A 127 12.95 -7.83 -7.33
N GLU A 128 13.63 -6.70 -7.29
CA GLU A 128 13.52 -5.68 -8.34
C GLU A 128 14.32 -6.10 -9.58
N ASN A 129 13.74 -5.83 -10.76
CA ASN A 129 14.37 -6.16 -12.05
C ASN A 129 14.84 -7.62 -12.08
N ALA A 130 13.91 -8.53 -11.80
CA ALA A 130 14.18 -9.95 -11.73
C ALA A 130 14.73 -10.46 -13.07
N ASN A 131 15.83 -11.22 -12.98
CA ASN A 131 16.45 -11.87 -14.13
C ASN A 131 16.94 -13.26 -13.71
N VAL A 132 17.18 -14.11 -14.70
CA VAL A 132 17.56 -15.52 -14.47
C VAL A 132 18.80 -15.62 -13.59
N GLY A 133 19.82 -14.78 -13.79
CA GLY A 133 21.04 -14.81 -12.98
C GLY A 133 20.80 -14.52 -11.49
N LYS A 134 20.00 -13.48 -11.18
CA LYS A 134 19.62 -13.13 -9.81
C LYS A 134 18.80 -14.24 -9.14
N LEU A 135 17.82 -14.80 -9.86
CA LEU A 135 16.96 -15.85 -9.31
C LEU A 135 17.74 -17.15 -9.09
N THR A 136 18.58 -17.55 -10.05
CA THR A 136 19.43 -18.73 -9.93
C THR A 136 20.37 -18.59 -8.73
N SER A 137 21.11 -17.50 -8.62
CA SER A 137 22.04 -17.29 -7.49
C SER A 137 21.31 -17.28 -6.14
N MET A 138 20.12 -16.67 -6.06
CA MET A 138 19.31 -16.65 -4.85
C MET A 138 18.82 -18.04 -4.43
N HIS A 139 18.34 -18.84 -5.39
CA HIS A 139 17.92 -20.23 -5.13
C HIS A 139 19.07 -21.12 -4.67
N PHE A 140 20.22 -21.06 -5.36
CA PHE A 140 21.40 -21.83 -4.97
C PHE A 140 21.90 -21.40 -3.60
N TYR A 141 21.90 -20.09 -3.30
CA TYR A 141 22.31 -19.59 -2.00
C TYR A 141 21.41 -20.09 -0.86
N ALA A 142 20.08 -20.05 -1.04
CA ALA A 142 19.12 -20.59 -0.07
C ALA A 142 19.32 -22.10 0.16
N TRP A 143 19.59 -22.85 -0.91
CA TRP A 143 19.86 -24.29 -0.84
C TRP A 143 21.19 -24.60 -0.12
N GLU A 144 22.27 -23.90 -0.46
CA GLU A 144 23.59 -24.04 0.19
C GLU A 144 23.52 -23.71 1.68
N LYS A 145 22.66 -22.77 2.07
CA LYS A 145 22.37 -22.43 3.48
C LYS A 145 21.53 -23.47 4.22
N GLY A 146 21.06 -24.51 3.55
CA GLY A 146 20.29 -25.60 4.15
C GLY A 146 18.83 -25.23 4.46
N LEU A 147 18.27 -24.21 3.79
CA LEU A 147 16.87 -23.88 3.96
C LEU A 147 15.96 -25.00 3.43
N LYS A 148 15.04 -25.48 4.27
CA LYS A 148 14.02 -26.47 3.90
C LYS A 148 13.03 -25.90 2.87
N THR A 149 12.64 -24.63 3.04
CA THR A 149 11.88 -23.86 2.06
C THR A 149 12.75 -22.69 1.61
N GLY A 150 13.35 -22.81 0.41
CA GLY A 150 14.20 -21.77 -0.15
C GLY A 150 13.44 -20.56 -0.67
N MET A 151 12.18 -20.74 -1.11
CA MET A 151 11.30 -19.65 -1.56
C MET A 151 9.84 -20.11 -1.54
N TYR A 152 8.95 -19.25 -1.05
CA TYR A 152 7.49 -19.40 -1.11
C TYR A 152 6.92 -18.65 -2.30
N TYR A 153 6.77 -17.32 -2.20
CA TYR A 153 6.54 -16.45 -3.35
C TYR A 153 7.79 -15.68 -3.72
N LEU A 154 7.98 -15.52 -5.04
CA LEU A 154 8.78 -14.46 -5.60
C LEU A 154 7.88 -13.24 -5.80
N ARG A 155 8.20 -12.13 -5.14
CA ARG A 155 7.55 -10.83 -5.35
C ARG A 155 8.47 -9.97 -6.20
N THR A 156 7.96 -9.51 -7.34
CA THR A 156 8.71 -8.62 -8.23
C THR A 156 8.03 -7.27 -8.31
N LYS A 157 8.83 -6.23 -8.51
CA LYS A 157 8.36 -4.90 -8.85
C LYS A 157 8.78 -4.59 -10.28
N ALA A 158 7.86 -4.06 -11.08
CA ALA A 158 8.16 -3.59 -12.43
C ALA A 158 9.13 -2.40 -12.36
N ALA A 159 10.02 -2.28 -13.35
CA ALA A 159 11.02 -1.22 -13.42
C ALA A 159 10.40 0.19 -13.51
N SER A 160 9.19 0.28 -14.08
CA SER A 160 8.45 1.53 -14.26
C SER A 160 7.28 1.60 -13.29
N ASP A 161 7.27 2.62 -12.44
CA ASP A 161 6.10 2.94 -11.63
C ASP A 161 4.96 3.45 -12.52
N ALA A 162 3.72 3.06 -12.18
CA ALA A 162 2.54 3.69 -12.77
C ALA A 162 2.53 5.18 -12.41
N ILE A 163 2.20 6.04 -13.37
CA ILE A 163 2.09 7.49 -13.15
C ILE A 163 1.04 7.73 -12.06
N LYS A 164 1.49 8.24 -10.90
CA LYS A 164 0.61 8.54 -9.78
C LYS A 164 -0.01 9.92 -9.93
N PHE A 165 -1.32 9.96 -10.06
CA PHE A 165 -2.09 11.20 -9.96
C PHE A 165 -2.27 11.55 -8.48
N THR A 166 -1.27 12.20 -7.89
CA THR A 166 -1.47 12.89 -6.61
C THR A 166 -2.21 14.19 -6.89
N VAL A 167 -3.30 14.44 -6.16
CA VAL A 167 -4.03 15.71 -6.24
C VAL A 167 -3.07 16.79 -5.72
N GLN A 168 -2.80 17.78 -6.57
CA GLN A 168 -1.80 18.85 -6.43
C GLN A 168 -0.37 18.50 -6.88
N LYS A 169 -0.18 18.58 -8.19
CA LYS A 169 1.12 18.89 -8.78
C LYS A 169 1.36 20.39 -8.59
N GLN A 170 1.71 20.84 -7.38
CA GLN A 170 2.30 22.17 -7.24
C GLN A 170 3.67 22.11 -7.96
N SER A 171 3.72 22.74 -9.12
CA SER A 171 4.95 22.98 -9.84
C SER A 171 5.91 23.68 -8.88
N LYS A 172 7.06 23.06 -8.59
CA LYS A 172 8.24 23.80 -8.14
C LYS A 172 8.64 24.73 -9.28
N ALA A 173 7.94 25.86 -9.40
CA ALA A 173 8.32 26.95 -10.26
C ALA A 173 9.54 27.59 -9.60
N GLN A 174 10.70 27.43 -10.22
CA GLN A 174 11.80 28.34 -9.99
C GLN A 174 11.30 29.73 -10.37
N VAL A 175 11.10 30.58 -9.36
CA VAL A 175 10.66 31.95 -9.55
C VAL A 175 11.90 32.77 -9.94
N GLU A 176 12.07 33.03 -11.24
CA GLU A 176 12.78 34.24 -11.66
C GLU A 176 11.77 35.39 -11.75
N PRO A 177 12.09 36.59 -11.24
CA PRO A 177 11.15 37.70 -11.22
C PRO A 177 11.04 38.31 -12.62
N VAL A 178 9.86 38.16 -13.24
CA VAL A 178 9.54 38.84 -14.50
C VAL A 178 8.78 40.12 -14.17
N THR A 179 9.42 41.26 -14.44
CA THR A 179 8.86 42.61 -14.41
C THR A 179 7.62 42.75 -15.31
N GLU A 180 6.71 43.61 -14.86
CA GLU A 180 5.31 43.73 -15.21
C GLU A 180 4.92 44.02 -16.68
N SER A 181 3.64 43.69 -16.94
CA SER A 181 2.67 44.40 -17.78
C SER A 181 2.56 44.03 -19.27
N LYS A 182 1.65 43.09 -19.56
CA LYS A 182 0.73 43.03 -20.74
C LYS A 182 -0.04 41.71 -20.89
N GLN A 183 0.30 40.66 -20.12
CA GLN A 183 -0.38 39.35 -20.20
C GLN A 183 -1.64 39.23 -19.33
N THR A 184 -1.82 40.09 -18.33
CA THR A 184 -2.90 39.97 -17.33
C THR A 184 -4.31 40.17 -17.92
N GLU A 185 -4.46 41.01 -18.93
CA GLU A 185 -5.77 41.30 -19.55
C GLU A 185 -6.28 40.12 -20.41
N LYS A 186 -5.39 39.41 -21.11
CA LYS A 186 -5.79 38.28 -21.99
C LYS A 186 -6.17 37.02 -21.23
N ILE A 187 -5.75 36.88 -19.97
CA ILE A 187 -6.04 35.71 -19.14
C ILE A 187 -7.47 35.81 -18.57
N GLN A 188 -7.86 37.00 -18.08
CA GLN A 188 -9.19 37.23 -17.52
C GLN A 188 -10.34 37.06 -18.54
N GLU A 189 -10.11 37.46 -19.80
CA GLU A 189 -11.10 37.33 -20.87
C GLU A 189 -11.32 35.88 -21.33
N LYS A 190 -10.33 35.01 -21.11
CA LYS A 190 -10.37 33.61 -21.50
C LYS A 190 -11.02 32.75 -20.41
N GLU A 191 -10.67 32.99 -19.15
CA GLU A 191 -11.28 32.32 -17.99
C GLU A 191 -12.79 32.58 -17.89
N SER A 192 -13.23 33.82 -18.13
CA SER A 192 -14.65 34.19 -18.09
C SER A 192 -15.50 33.48 -19.16
N LYS A 193 -14.96 33.24 -20.36
CA LYS A 193 -15.66 32.51 -21.43
C LYS A 193 -15.73 31.00 -21.18
N ASP A 194 -14.69 30.43 -20.58
CA ASP A 194 -14.65 28.99 -20.27
C ASP A 194 -15.57 28.64 -19.08
N LEU A 195 -15.70 29.54 -18.09
CA LEU A 195 -16.64 29.42 -16.98
C LEU A 195 -18.11 29.46 -17.44
N GLN A 196 -18.46 30.34 -18.39
CA GLN A 196 -19.82 30.41 -18.94
C GLN A 196 -20.21 29.16 -19.74
N LYS A 197 -19.28 28.57 -20.49
CA LYS A 197 -19.51 27.30 -21.20
C LYS A 197 -19.72 26.12 -20.24
N ALA A 198 -18.94 26.05 -19.16
CA ALA A 198 -19.07 25.00 -18.16
C ALA A 198 -20.43 25.06 -17.43
N ALA A 199 -20.91 26.25 -17.10
CA ALA A 199 -22.22 26.45 -16.48
C ALA A 199 -23.37 25.99 -17.39
N ALA A 200 -23.35 26.36 -18.68
CA ALA A 200 -24.36 25.94 -19.64
C ALA A 200 -24.40 24.41 -19.85
N MET A 201 -23.25 23.74 -19.84
CA MET A 201 -23.19 22.27 -19.91
C MET A 201 -23.72 21.58 -18.64
N GLY A 202 -23.58 22.24 -17.49
CA GLY A 202 -24.11 21.76 -16.21
C GLY A 202 -25.64 21.74 -16.19
N GLU A 203 -26.28 22.81 -16.66
CA GLU A 203 -27.74 22.90 -16.70
C GLU A 203 -28.39 21.83 -17.60
N VAL A 204 -27.78 21.55 -18.75
CA VAL A 204 -28.26 20.51 -19.68
C VAL A 204 -28.19 19.11 -19.03
N ARG A 205 -27.09 18.79 -18.33
CA ARG A 205 -26.91 17.50 -17.65
C ARG A 205 -27.89 17.30 -16.49
N VAL A 206 -28.17 18.37 -15.73
CA VAL A 206 -29.14 18.30 -14.62
C VAL A 206 -30.55 18.06 -15.15
N ALA A 207 -30.92 18.67 -16.28
CA ALA A 207 -32.22 18.46 -16.93
C ALA A 207 -32.38 17.03 -17.48
N GLU A 208 -31.33 16.43 -18.04
CA GLU A 208 -31.33 15.03 -18.49
C GLU A 208 -31.44 14.04 -17.31
N MET A 209 -30.68 14.26 -16.24
CA MET A 209 -30.76 13.42 -15.03
C MET A 209 -32.13 13.51 -14.37
N ALA A 210 -32.77 14.68 -14.34
CA ALA A 210 -34.10 14.84 -13.76
C ALA A 210 -35.18 14.02 -14.50
N LYS A 211 -35.03 13.82 -15.82
CA LYS A 211 -35.92 12.94 -16.60
C LYS A 211 -35.72 11.45 -16.31
N ALA A 212 -34.52 11.04 -15.90
CA ALA A 212 -34.19 9.65 -15.63
C ALA A 212 -34.65 9.16 -14.24
N VAL A 213 -35.04 10.07 -13.34
CA VAL A 213 -35.34 9.76 -11.93
C VAL A 213 -36.82 9.38 -11.67
N GLN A 214 -37.72 9.56 -12.64
CA GLN A 214 -39.18 9.47 -12.37
C GLN A 214 -39.95 8.29 -12.98
N THR A 215 -39.29 7.18 -13.32
CA THR A 215 -40.03 5.98 -13.75
C THR A 215 -39.35 4.71 -13.23
N TYR A 216 -39.65 4.33 -11.98
CA TYR A 216 -39.52 2.95 -11.52
C TYR A 216 -40.93 2.35 -11.44
N SER A 217 -41.12 1.13 -11.95
CA SER A 217 -42.42 0.45 -11.90
C SER A 217 -42.72 -0.02 -10.46
N ALA A 218 -43.99 -0.19 -10.12
CA ALA A 218 -44.38 -0.67 -8.78
C ALA A 218 -43.77 -2.03 -8.41
N GLU A 219 -43.41 -2.84 -9.41
CA GLU A 219 -42.75 -4.15 -9.25
C GLU A 219 -41.26 -3.99 -8.87
N GLU A 220 -40.58 -2.97 -9.40
CA GLU A 220 -39.16 -2.70 -9.10
C GLU A 220 -38.97 -2.14 -7.69
N THR A 221 -39.96 -1.43 -7.15
CA THR A 221 -39.94 -0.88 -5.78
C THR A 221 -40.01 -1.99 -4.71
N ILE A 222 -40.59 -3.15 -5.04
CA ILE A 222 -40.79 -4.27 -4.08
C ILE A 222 -39.51 -5.13 -3.95
N ALA A 223 -38.61 -5.09 -4.93
CA ALA A 223 -37.38 -5.90 -4.93
C ALA A 223 -36.39 -5.54 -3.80
N CYS A 224 -36.48 -4.33 -3.25
CA CYS A 224 -35.69 -3.92 -2.07
C CYS A 224 -36.37 -2.74 -1.36
N SER A 225 -37.54 -2.99 -0.78
CA SER A 225 -38.27 -1.98 -0.01
C SER A 225 -37.77 -1.93 1.43
N ILE A 226 -37.26 -0.78 1.86
CA ILE A 226 -36.86 -0.55 3.25
C ILE A 226 -38.07 -0.39 4.19
N ASP A 227 -39.21 0.01 3.61
CA ASP A 227 -40.44 0.30 4.34
C ASP A 227 -41.32 -0.94 4.53
N ASN A 228 -41.05 -2.04 3.82
CA ASN A 228 -41.80 -3.29 3.95
C ASN A 228 -40.87 -4.52 3.94
N PRO A 229 -40.16 -4.79 5.05
CA PRO A 229 -39.10 -5.81 5.12
C PRO A 229 -39.60 -7.25 4.95
N ASP A 230 -40.86 -7.52 5.30
CA ASP A 230 -41.44 -8.88 5.31
C ASP A 230 -41.78 -9.40 3.90
N ASP A 231 -41.99 -8.50 2.93
CA ASP A 231 -42.26 -8.84 1.52
C ASP A 231 -40.99 -8.74 0.64
N CYS A 232 -39.84 -8.40 1.23
CA CYS A 232 -38.57 -8.22 0.51
C CYS A 232 -37.90 -9.58 0.23
N GLU A 233 -37.92 -10.04 -1.02
CA GLU A 233 -37.28 -11.30 -1.45
C GLU A 233 -35.77 -11.36 -1.18
N ALA A 234 -35.08 -10.21 -1.11
CA ALA A 234 -33.65 -10.14 -0.83
C ALA A 234 -33.30 -10.19 0.67
N CYS A 235 -34.25 -9.88 1.55
CA CYS A 235 -34.08 -9.92 3.01
C CYS A 235 -34.81 -11.10 3.67
N GLY A 236 -35.70 -11.78 2.93
CA GLY A 236 -36.43 -12.97 3.37
C GLY A 236 -35.78 -14.28 2.93
N SER A 237 -34.63 -14.63 3.52
CA SER A 237 -34.09 -16.02 3.67
C SER A 237 -32.90 -16.02 4.63
#